data_AF-A0A328U677-F1
#
_entry.id   AF-A0A328U677-F1
#
_cell.length_a   1.000
_cell.length_b   1.000
_cell.length_c   1.000
_cell.angle_alpha   90.00
_cell.angle_beta   90.00
_cell.angle_gamma   90.00
#
_symmetry.space_group_name_H-M   'P 1'
#
loop_
_entity.id
_entity.type
_entity.pdbx_description
1 polymer ?
#
loop_
_entity_poly.entity_id
_entity_poly.type
_entity_poly.pdbx_seq_one_letter_code
_entity_poly.pdbx_strand_id
1 'polypeptide(L)'
;MMAPRTQSHDAGEEQDYPVRISEVGGLHLTSVGGASVVQIGDRAEVNASLRALAVQRGASHAESGNVYFESYSIFDRETPTWDPLGTASDEVPAFIRTTNRQPAITVGCIEVIAVSSAALVLIGNGLKTKAESRVKHIRQYARTFPSSRS
;
A
#
# COMPACT_ATOMS: atom_id res chain seq x y z
N MET A 1 22.87 -53.57 39.29
CA MET A 1 22.37 -52.21 39.61
C MET A 1 23.21 -51.23 38.80
N MET A 2 22.76 -50.85 37.60
CA MET A 2 23.41 -49.85 36.76
C MET A 2 22.53 -48.60 36.73
N ALA A 3 23.11 -47.45 37.09
CA ALA A 3 22.42 -46.17 37.03
C ALA A 3 22.14 -45.79 35.57
N PRO A 4 20.96 -45.25 35.24
CA PRO A 4 20.69 -44.76 33.90
C PRO A 4 21.51 -43.50 33.62
N ARG A 5 22.12 -43.45 32.44
CA ARG A 5 22.77 -42.24 31.89
C ARG A 5 21.74 -41.12 31.82
N THR A 6 21.96 -40.06 32.57
CA THR A 6 21.25 -38.80 32.43
C THR A 6 21.46 -38.32 30.99
N GLN A 7 20.40 -38.40 30.17
CA GLN A 7 20.36 -37.68 28.91
C GLN A 7 20.41 -36.20 29.26
N SER A 8 21.52 -35.54 28.92
CA SER A 8 21.56 -34.10 28.86
C SER A 8 20.52 -33.68 27.83
N HIS A 9 19.37 -33.24 28.31
CA HIS A 9 18.45 -32.45 27.52
C HIS A 9 19.26 -31.33 26.89
N ASP A 10 19.45 -31.40 25.58
CA ASP A 10 19.88 -30.27 24.78
C ASP A 10 18.77 -29.23 24.92
N ALA A 11 18.95 -28.33 25.89
CA ALA A 11 18.10 -27.19 26.10
C ALA A 11 18.30 -26.27 24.89
N GLY A 12 17.68 -26.64 23.78
CA GLY A 12 17.63 -25.87 22.55
C GLY A 12 17.20 -24.47 22.93
N GLU A 13 18.16 -23.55 22.80
CA GLU A 13 18.11 -22.19 23.31
C GLU A 13 16.76 -21.55 22.94
N GLU A 14 15.95 -21.23 23.94
CA GLU A 14 14.87 -20.27 23.80
C GLU A 14 15.49 -18.87 23.73
N GLN A 15 16.28 -18.65 22.68
CA GLN A 15 16.95 -17.39 22.43
C GLN A 15 15.90 -16.46 21.84
N ASP A 16 15.41 -15.55 22.67
CA ASP A 16 14.56 -14.45 22.23
C ASP A 16 15.36 -13.62 21.22
N TYR A 17 14.94 -13.65 19.96
CA TYR A 17 15.65 -12.94 18.91
C TYR A 17 15.34 -11.44 19.04
N PRO A 18 16.32 -10.55 18.84
CA PRO A 18 16.11 -9.11 19.01
C PRO A 18 14.95 -8.60 18.15
N VAL A 19 14.33 -7.51 18.60
CA VAL A 19 13.35 -6.76 17.79
C VAL A 19 13.98 -6.44 16.42
N ARG A 20 13.21 -6.65 15.34
CA ARG A 20 13.65 -6.35 13.97
C ARG A 20 14.00 -4.86 13.84
N ILE A 21 15.12 -4.55 13.19
CA ILE A 21 15.58 -3.18 12.92
C ILE A 21 15.67 -2.99 11.40
N SER A 22 15.25 -1.83 10.93
CA SER A 22 15.45 -1.39 9.54
C SER A 22 16.62 -0.43 9.48
N GLU A 23 17.69 -0.82 8.79
CA GLU A 23 18.89 -0.01 8.58
C GLU A 23 18.93 0.40 7.11
N VAL A 24 18.80 1.70 6.83
CA VAL A 24 18.83 2.22 5.46
C VAL A 24 19.96 3.23 5.35
N GLY A 25 20.92 2.95 4.47
CA GLY A 25 22.09 3.80 4.25
C GLY A 25 21.77 5.15 3.60
N GLY A 26 20.68 5.25 2.82
CA GLY A 26 20.21 6.51 2.27
C GLY A 26 18.82 6.43 1.65
N LEU A 27 18.12 7.56 1.62
CA LEU A 27 16.84 7.72 0.95
C LEU A 27 16.87 9.00 0.11
N HIS A 28 16.84 8.85 -1.21
CA HIS A 28 16.72 9.95 -2.15
C HIS A 28 15.31 9.96 -2.76
N LEU A 29 14.56 11.04 -2.49
CA LEU A 29 13.21 11.25 -2.98
C LEU A 29 13.16 12.57 -3.73
N THR A 30 12.85 12.52 -5.03
CA THR A 30 12.77 13.75 -5.84
C THR A 30 11.43 14.47 -5.64
N SER A 31 10.33 13.74 -5.47
CA SER A 31 9.02 14.36 -5.25
C SER A 31 8.05 13.48 -4.46
N VAL A 32 7.20 14.12 -3.66
CA VAL A 32 6.06 13.49 -2.95
C VAL A 32 4.81 14.30 -3.27
N GLY A 33 3.79 13.63 -3.79
CA GLY A 33 2.58 14.22 -4.33
C GLY A 33 1.30 13.62 -3.75
N GLY A 34 0.20 13.76 -4.48
CA GLY A 34 -1.17 13.55 -4.01
C GLY A 34 -1.37 12.44 -2.98
N ALA A 35 -1.88 12.80 -1.80
CA ALA A 35 -2.23 11.91 -0.70
C ALA A 35 -1.15 10.87 -0.32
N SER A 36 0.12 11.16 -0.57
CA SER A 36 1.21 10.20 -0.37
C SER A 36 1.99 10.46 0.91
N VAL A 37 2.59 9.41 1.45
CA VAL A 37 3.28 9.43 2.73
C VAL A 37 4.69 8.86 2.55
N VAL A 38 5.67 9.51 3.17
CA VAL A 38 7.01 8.95 3.38
C VAL A 38 7.18 8.83 4.88
N GLN A 39 7.35 7.61 5.36
CA GLN A 39 7.43 7.31 6.77
C GLN A 39 8.74 6.59 7.08
N ILE A 40 9.45 7.12 8.07
CA ILE A 40 10.66 6.54 8.64
C ILE A 40 10.38 6.27 10.11
N GLY A 41 10.57 5.02 10.52
CA GLY A 41 10.17 4.51 11.83
C GLY A 41 8.82 3.81 11.82
N ASP A 42 8.46 3.32 12.99
CA ASP A 42 7.30 2.46 13.18
C ASP A 42 5.99 3.27 13.35
N ARG A 43 4.91 2.75 12.78
CA ARG A 43 3.55 3.28 12.90
C ARG A 43 2.56 2.14 12.95
N ALA A 44 1.52 2.31 13.74
CA ALA A 44 0.46 1.33 13.86
C ALA A 44 -0.51 1.33 12.67
N GLU A 45 -0.74 2.49 12.05
CA GLU A 45 -1.73 2.63 10.99
C GLU A 45 -1.42 3.78 10.04
N VAL A 46 -1.59 3.51 8.73
CA VAL A 46 -1.56 4.49 7.64
C VAL A 46 -2.79 4.30 6.75
N ASN A 47 -3.53 5.38 6.53
CA ASN A 47 -4.69 5.41 5.63
C ASN A 47 -4.54 6.53 4.60
N ALA A 48 -4.08 6.18 3.39
CA ALA A 48 -3.95 7.09 2.26
C ALA A 48 -5.12 6.91 1.30
N SER A 49 -5.76 8.02 0.88
CA SER A 49 -6.89 7.99 -0.05
C SER A 49 -6.85 9.16 -1.03
N LEU A 50 -7.06 8.87 -2.32
CA LEU A 50 -7.15 9.86 -3.40
C LEU A 50 -8.39 9.62 -4.27
N ARG A 51 -9.16 10.69 -4.53
CA ARG A 51 -10.17 10.76 -5.61
C ARG A 51 -9.77 11.86 -6.58
N ALA A 52 -9.61 11.54 -7.86
CA ALA A 52 -9.19 12.50 -8.88
C ALA A 52 -10.02 12.39 -10.18
N LEU A 53 -10.45 13.55 -10.67
CA LEU A 53 -11.06 13.73 -11.98
C LEU A 53 -10.06 14.47 -12.88
N ALA A 54 -9.62 13.81 -13.95
CA ALA A 54 -8.71 14.39 -14.92
C ALA A 54 -9.47 14.67 -16.23
N VAL A 55 -9.98 15.89 -16.37
CA VAL A 55 -10.84 16.28 -17.49
C VAL A 55 -10.03 17.06 -18.54
N GLN A 56 -10.03 16.56 -19.76
CA GLN A 56 -9.46 17.21 -20.94
C GLN A 56 -10.61 17.69 -21.83
N ARG A 57 -10.66 18.99 -22.14
CA ARG A 57 -11.74 19.60 -22.90
C ARG A 57 -11.21 20.34 -24.12
N GLY A 58 -11.95 20.30 -25.23
CA GLY A 58 -11.72 21.14 -26.40
C GLY A 58 -12.36 22.52 -26.32
N ALA A 59 -13.37 22.70 -25.45
CA ALA A 59 -14.06 23.96 -25.21
C ALA A 59 -13.72 24.53 -23.83
N SER A 60 -14.02 25.81 -23.60
CA SER A 60 -13.68 26.48 -22.34
C SER A 60 -14.48 25.91 -21.16
N HIS A 61 -13.96 26.09 -19.94
CA HIS A 61 -14.64 25.60 -18.73
C HIS A 61 -16.02 26.23 -18.54
N ALA A 62 -16.18 27.51 -18.91
CA ALA A 62 -17.44 28.24 -18.83
C ALA A 62 -18.54 27.65 -19.73
N GLU A 63 -18.17 27.08 -20.89
CA GLU A 63 -19.11 26.53 -21.87
C GLU A 63 -19.47 25.06 -21.60
N SER A 64 -18.58 24.31 -20.94
CA SER A 64 -18.69 22.85 -20.81
C SER A 64 -19.28 22.35 -19.49
N GLY A 65 -19.64 23.24 -18.57
CA GLY A 65 -20.24 22.91 -17.27
C GLY A 65 -19.29 22.18 -16.29
N ASN A 66 -19.80 21.81 -15.12
CA ASN A 66 -19.00 21.15 -14.07
C ASN A 66 -18.96 19.63 -14.24
N VAL A 67 -17.94 18.98 -13.64
CA VAL A 67 -17.86 17.52 -13.51
C VAL A 67 -17.91 17.17 -12.03
N TYR A 68 -18.73 16.20 -11.68
CA TYR A 68 -18.97 15.77 -10.31
C TYR A 68 -18.49 14.33 -10.12
N PHE A 69 -18.01 13.98 -8.93
CA PHE A 69 -17.53 12.62 -8.66
C PHE A 69 -18.69 11.63 -8.65
N GLU A 70 -19.83 12.04 -8.11
CA GLU A 70 -21.08 11.30 -7.97
C GLU A 70 -21.66 10.87 -9.34
N SER A 71 -21.21 11.51 -10.42
CA SER A 71 -21.56 11.11 -11.78
C SER A 71 -20.86 9.83 -12.25
N TYR A 72 -19.91 9.28 -11.48
CA TYR A 72 -19.16 8.08 -11.85
C TYR A 72 -19.08 7.08 -10.69
N SER A 73 -19.64 5.89 -10.92
CA SER A 73 -19.66 4.78 -9.96
C SER A 73 -18.28 4.32 -9.49
N ILE A 74 -17.20 4.65 -10.21
CA ILE A 74 -15.83 4.36 -9.74
C ILE A 74 -15.51 5.05 -8.42
N PHE A 75 -16.18 6.16 -8.08
CA PHE A 75 -15.92 6.87 -6.82
C PHE A 75 -16.72 6.34 -5.63
N ASP A 76 -17.80 5.60 -5.89
CA ASP A 76 -18.73 5.10 -4.86
C ASP A 76 -18.78 3.57 -4.75
N ARG A 77 -18.17 2.83 -5.70
CA ARG A 77 -18.08 1.36 -5.61
C ARG A 77 -17.32 0.92 -4.36
N GLU A 78 -17.67 -0.21 -3.77
CA GLU A 78 -16.91 -0.75 -2.63
C GLU A 78 -15.49 -1.16 -3.05
N THR A 79 -14.54 -1.04 -2.12
CA THR A 79 -13.16 -1.50 -2.32
C THR A 79 -13.14 -3.01 -2.22
N PRO A 80 -12.54 -3.73 -3.19
CA PRO A 80 -12.43 -5.19 -3.11
C PRO A 80 -11.77 -5.61 -1.82
N THR A 81 -12.39 -6.54 -1.10
CA THR A 81 -11.76 -7.19 0.05
C THR A 81 -10.82 -8.28 -0.45
N TRP A 82 -9.63 -8.33 0.14
CA TRP A 82 -8.67 -9.40 -0.08
C TRP A 82 -8.46 -10.13 1.24
N ASP A 83 -8.67 -11.44 1.26
CA ASP A 83 -8.35 -12.30 2.39
C ASP A 83 -7.08 -13.11 2.05
N PRO A 84 -5.89 -12.60 2.41
CA PRO A 84 -4.63 -13.22 2.03
C PRO A 84 -4.39 -14.57 2.71
N LEU A 85 -5.10 -14.85 3.80
CA LEU A 85 -4.88 -16.05 4.61
C LEU A 85 -5.99 -17.10 4.42
N GLY A 86 -7.01 -16.81 3.61
CA GLY A 86 -8.18 -17.69 3.46
C GLY A 86 -8.94 -17.90 4.76
N THR A 87 -8.78 -16.99 5.73
CA THR A 87 -9.39 -17.06 7.06
C THR A 87 -10.90 -16.83 7.08
N ALA A 88 -11.49 -16.53 5.93
CA ALA A 88 -12.94 -16.47 5.74
C ALA A 88 -13.62 -17.86 5.79
N SER A 89 -12.87 -18.96 5.74
CA SER A 89 -13.36 -20.27 6.19
C SER A 89 -13.20 -20.39 7.71
N ASP A 90 -14.24 -20.83 8.41
CA ASP A 90 -14.38 -20.96 9.87
C ASP A 90 -13.33 -21.84 10.59
N GLU A 91 -12.21 -22.18 9.95
CA GLU A 91 -11.14 -22.96 10.57
C GLU A 91 -10.19 -22.05 11.38
N VAL A 92 -10.02 -22.47 12.64
CA VAL A 92 -9.24 -21.85 13.73
C VAL A 92 -7.98 -21.12 13.21
N PRO A 93 -7.70 -19.88 13.64
CA PRO A 93 -6.52 -19.16 13.20
C PRO A 93 -5.27 -19.99 13.50
N ALA A 94 -4.56 -20.38 12.45
CA ALA A 94 -3.26 -21.01 12.59
C ALA A 94 -2.35 -20.04 13.35
N PHE A 95 -1.88 -20.43 14.54
CA PHE A 95 -0.95 -19.61 15.30
C PHE A 95 0.41 -19.64 14.60
N ILE A 96 0.74 -18.55 13.90
CA ILE A 96 2.03 -18.41 13.22
C ILE A 96 3.02 -17.76 14.18
N ARG A 97 4.00 -18.54 14.63
CA ARG A 97 5.18 -17.99 15.33
C ARG A 97 6.28 -17.71 14.31
N THR A 98 6.68 -16.44 14.20
CA THR A 98 7.80 -16.04 13.34
C THR A 98 9.04 -15.79 14.19
N THR A 99 10.18 -16.33 13.76
CA THR A 99 11.47 -16.19 14.44
C THR A 99 12.49 -15.57 13.49
N ASN A 100 13.06 -14.42 13.87
CA ASN A 100 13.96 -13.64 13.03
C ASN A 100 15.41 -13.88 13.44
N ARG A 101 16.04 -14.89 12.86
CA ARG A 101 17.44 -15.22 13.18
C ARG A 101 18.42 -14.08 12.91
N GLN A 102 18.10 -13.26 11.93
CA GLN A 102 18.82 -12.04 11.60
C GLN A 102 17.82 -10.86 11.63
N PRO A 103 17.77 -10.09 12.74
CA PRO A 103 16.76 -9.05 12.92
C PRO A 103 17.08 -7.76 12.18
N ALA A 104 18.32 -7.57 11.72
CA ALA A 104 18.70 -6.41 10.91
C ALA A 104 18.30 -6.61 9.45
N ILE A 105 17.45 -5.73 8.95
CA ILE A 105 17.15 -5.56 7.52
C ILE A 105 17.98 -4.38 7.04
N THR A 106 19.12 -4.66 6.42
CA THR A 106 20.05 -3.63 5.95
C THR A 106 19.87 -3.40 4.45
N VAL A 107 19.56 -2.16 4.09
CA VAL A 107 19.40 -1.68 2.72
C VAL A 107 20.40 -0.55 2.50
N GLY A 108 21.02 -0.49 1.32
CA GLY A 108 21.94 0.58 0.93
C GLY A 108 21.21 1.92 0.72
N CYS A 109 21.14 2.37 -0.53
CA CYS A 109 20.41 3.59 -0.88
C CYS A 109 19.10 3.25 -1.59
N ILE A 110 18.02 3.90 -1.18
CA ILE A 110 16.71 3.86 -1.84
C ILE A 110 16.58 5.14 -2.67
N GLU A 111 16.40 5.01 -3.98
CA GLU A 111 16.17 6.13 -4.88
C GLU A 111 14.77 6.05 -5.48
N VAL A 112 13.97 7.09 -5.26
CA VAL A 112 12.58 7.18 -5.72
C VAL A 112 12.35 8.54 -6.38
N ILE A 113 11.98 8.51 -7.67
CA ILE A 113 11.70 9.73 -8.43
C ILE A 113 10.43 10.42 -7.91
N ALA A 114 9.36 9.66 -7.68
CA ALA A 114 8.11 10.24 -7.23
C ALA A 114 7.26 9.24 -6.43
N VAL A 115 6.68 9.72 -5.33
CA VAL A 115 5.64 9.01 -4.57
C VAL A 115 4.36 9.81 -4.71
N SER A 116 3.32 9.29 -5.35
CA SER A 116 2.09 10.04 -5.59
C SER A 116 0.87 9.11 -5.66
N SER A 117 -0.31 9.70 -5.53
CA SER A 117 -1.60 9.01 -5.68
C SER A 117 -1.90 7.95 -4.62
N ALA A 118 -1.96 8.39 -3.36
CA ALA A 118 -2.18 7.53 -2.20
C ALA A 118 -1.08 6.46 -2.03
N ALA A 119 0.17 6.80 -2.32
CA ALA A 119 1.31 5.90 -2.21
C ALA A 119 2.07 6.08 -0.88
N LEU A 120 2.77 5.03 -0.43
CA LEU A 120 3.54 5.02 0.82
C LEU A 120 4.96 4.52 0.55
N VAL A 121 5.97 5.27 1.02
CA VAL A 121 7.32 4.74 1.28
C VAL A 121 7.44 4.57 2.78
N LEU A 122 7.70 3.35 3.24
CA LEU A 122 7.82 3.00 4.66
C LEU A 122 9.17 2.33 4.91
N ILE A 123 9.94 2.90 5.84
CA ILE A 123 11.13 2.29 6.43
C ILE A 123 10.81 2.03 7.89
N GLY A 124 10.60 0.77 8.27
CA GLY A 124 10.15 0.38 9.60
C GLY A 124 8.91 -0.53 9.53
N ASN A 125 8.11 -0.52 10.60
CA ASN A 125 6.88 -1.30 10.71
C ASN A 125 5.64 -0.43 10.51
N GLY A 126 4.70 -0.87 9.67
CA GLY A 126 3.46 -0.14 9.37
C GLY A 126 2.20 -0.74 9.98
N LEU A 127 2.29 -1.96 10.54
CA LEU A 127 1.23 -2.81 11.07
C LEU A 127 -0.03 -2.91 10.18
N LYS A 128 -0.81 -1.84 10.05
CA LYS A 128 -1.95 -1.70 9.12
C LYS A 128 -1.69 -0.57 8.13
N THR A 129 -1.77 -0.89 6.84
CA THR A 129 -1.66 0.13 5.78
C THR A 129 -2.79 -0.05 4.79
N LYS A 130 -3.52 1.02 4.52
CA LYS A 130 -4.51 1.12 3.46
C LYS A 130 -4.14 2.28 2.54
N ALA A 131 -4.07 2.00 1.26
CA ALA A 131 -3.76 2.95 0.20
C ALA A 131 -4.78 2.78 -0.92
N GLU A 132 -5.60 3.81 -1.16
CA GLU A 132 -6.69 3.73 -2.12
C GLU A 132 -6.68 4.92 -3.09
N SER A 133 -6.66 4.66 -4.39
CA SER A 133 -6.64 5.69 -5.42
C SER A 133 -7.72 5.42 -6.46
N ARG A 134 -8.62 6.39 -6.64
CA ARG A 134 -9.70 6.38 -7.63
C ARG A 134 -9.50 7.54 -8.58
N VAL A 135 -9.17 7.23 -9.83
CA VAL A 135 -8.88 8.23 -10.86
C VAL A 135 -9.74 7.98 -12.08
N LYS A 136 -10.41 9.02 -12.57
CA LYS A 136 -11.19 8.96 -13.81
C LYS A 136 -10.71 10.03 -14.79
N HIS A 137 -10.18 9.59 -15.92
CA HIS A 137 -9.82 10.45 -17.04
C HIS A 137 -11.01 10.61 -17.99
N ILE A 138 -11.33 11.85 -18.36
CA ILE A 138 -12.47 12.19 -19.23
C ILE A 138 -11.98 13.09 -20.35
N ARG A 139 -12.37 12.79 -21.58
CA ARG A 139 -12.10 13.60 -22.76
C ARG A 139 -13.41 14.13 -23.35
N GLN A 140 -13.55 15.44 -23.44
CA GLN A 140 -14.72 16.12 -23.98
C GLN A 140 -14.32 16.91 -25.22
N TYR A 141 -14.63 16.36 -26.38
CA TYR A 141 -14.42 16.99 -27.68
C TYR A 141 -15.74 17.06 -28.43
N ALA A 142 -15.93 18.10 -29.24
CA ALA A 142 -17.10 18.23 -30.09
C ALA A 142 -17.16 17.04 -31.07
N ARG A 143 -18.33 16.41 -31.20
CA ARG A 143 -18.57 15.42 -32.26
C ARG A 143 -18.92 16.17 -33.54
N THR A 144 -18.07 16.07 -34.56
CA THR A 144 -18.45 16.46 -35.92
C THR A 144 -19.42 15.40 -36.44
N PHE A 145 -20.70 15.73 -36.56
CA PHE A 145 -21.63 14.87 -37.27
C PHE A 145 -21.29 14.93 -38.77
N PRO A 146 -21.12 13.79 -39.47
CA PRO A 146 -21.08 13.81 -40.91
C PRO A 146 -22.46 14.28 -41.39
N SER A 147 -22.52 15.45 -42.01
CA SER A 147 -23.75 15.96 -42.62
C SER A 147 -24.26 14.92 -43.62
N SER A 148 -25.44 14.35 -43.40
CA SER A 148 -26.14 13.60 -44.45
C SER A 148 -26.35 14.57 -45.62
N ARG A 149 -25.68 14.32 -46.75
CA ARG A 149 -26.04 15.00 -48.01
C ARG A 149 -27.47 14.58 -48.36
N SER A 150 -28.24 15.58 -48.78
CA SER A 150 -29.67 15.53 -49.14
C SER A 150 -30.03 14.38 -50.06
#